data_AF-A0A1Y2AY79-F1
#
_entry.id   AF-A0A1Y2AY79-F1
#
_cell.length_a   1.000
_cell.length_b   1.000
_cell.length_c   1.000
_cell.angle_alpha   90.00
_cell.angle_beta   90.00
_cell.angle_gamma   90.00
#
_symmetry.space_group_name_H-M   'P 1'
#
loop_
_entity.id
_entity.type
_entity.pdbx_description
1 polymer ?
#
loop_
_entity_poly.entity_id
_entity_poly.type
_entity_poly.pdbx_seq_one_letter_code
_entity_poly.pdbx_strand_id
1 'polypeptide(L)'
;MIALSKYNCIEINEEYDYKNIQQYTDQFPEEAEIFFKEILPFIIEQALKLPEYITTSIPVMRKYMNIALTFNKLQVLSLLANQFLCTFYEKTHEKYDTPQCSFFILLSSTTVNDSSVEKLRCIIHYFDKMRKRDLESLKSELITFQRISMDRNALPDWSNVKLDLCEFNIDDRKIEDCENMLQLSCGNSHIGGSVLINRCFIEEIRFAICPELFISMIFTQKLYYLESSIIKGIERFSNYIGCDDGFKYNGDYDDQTPIDESKKRATEVAAIDPHYYSASTYYDQYSKNEVLRELNKLYSGFKENNISSLKKGSYVATTHWGTINYNGDIELTSILQILAASVAGRKINYCKCICGGYKQLHNMNEFLDSLKKHNITTDKLYKFIRSYRHEVIINVSKSEPPECTLMEYILNRINHHYNHHNHHSHYHHNDNINNKNNNEINNSNNNQTNNDDNNTNKTEKKSTSDDNGIDNNIKGSENELGNYSNEDDNYYSDEDSKDSTCSSNEKDMYDTSYSNKEEEENGYNTNDGYNAEENDNKNKLVMGNEDDENEKNKGDINNYNNRNNISRNNEDGEKNTGDNEK
;
A
#
# COMPACT_ATOMS: atom_id res chain seq x y z
N MET A 1 -29.04 -8.22 -12.44
CA MET A 1 -28.84 -9.69 -12.47
C MET A 1 -28.99 -10.25 -13.89
N ILE A 2 -30.20 -10.44 -14.42
CA ILE A 2 -30.42 -11.02 -15.77
C ILE A 2 -29.64 -10.29 -16.88
N ALA A 3 -29.53 -8.96 -16.81
CA ALA A 3 -28.75 -8.21 -17.79
C ALA A 3 -27.25 -8.55 -17.76
N LEU A 4 -26.68 -8.74 -16.56
CA LEU A 4 -25.25 -9.00 -16.36
C LEU A 4 -24.86 -10.43 -16.78
N SER A 5 -25.75 -11.42 -16.61
CA SER A 5 -25.47 -12.80 -17.03
C SER A 5 -25.43 -12.98 -18.54
N LYS A 6 -26.14 -12.15 -19.31
CA LYS A 6 -26.19 -12.24 -20.78
C LYS A 6 -24.83 -12.15 -21.46
N TYR A 7 -23.89 -11.40 -20.89
CA TYR A 7 -22.55 -11.21 -21.46
C TYR A 7 -21.41 -11.79 -20.62
N ASN A 8 -21.67 -12.16 -19.37
CA ASN A 8 -20.70 -12.90 -18.57
C ASN A 8 -20.75 -14.42 -18.81
N CYS A 9 -21.80 -14.93 -19.46
CA CYS A 9 -21.98 -16.37 -19.76
C CYS A 9 -21.87 -17.26 -18.51
N ILE A 10 -22.28 -16.75 -17.36
CA ILE A 10 -22.32 -17.45 -16.08
C ILE A 10 -23.77 -17.92 -15.86
N GLU A 11 -23.96 -19.20 -15.52
CA GLU A 11 -25.22 -19.66 -14.94
C GLU A 11 -25.38 -18.99 -13.59
N ILE A 12 -26.38 -18.11 -13.46
CA ILE A 12 -26.62 -17.39 -12.20
C ILE A 12 -26.97 -18.41 -11.14
N ASN A 13 -26.19 -18.46 -10.06
CA ASN A 13 -26.59 -19.14 -8.85
C ASN A 13 -27.41 -18.16 -7.98
N GLU A 14 -28.73 -18.35 -7.95
CA GLU A 14 -29.66 -17.49 -7.20
C GLU A 14 -29.36 -17.43 -5.69
N GLU A 15 -28.62 -18.39 -5.14
CA GLU A 15 -28.29 -18.44 -3.71
C GLU A 15 -27.21 -17.43 -3.32
N TYR A 16 -26.28 -17.10 -4.25
CA TYR A 16 -25.07 -16.35 -3.95
C TYR A 16 -24.84 -15.15 -4.88
N ASP A 17 -25.24 -15.24 -6.14
CA ASP A 17 -24.96 -14.20 -7.11
C ASP A 17 -25.80 -12.95 -6.85
N TYR A 18 -25.14 -11.79 -6.84
CA TYR A 18 -25.75 -10.48 -6.60
C TYR A 18 -26.44 -10.33 -5.23
N LYS A 19 -26.15 -11.23 -4.27
CA LYS A 19 -26.74 -11.22 -2.93
C LYS A 19 -26.47 -9.92 -2.15
N ASN A 20 -25.31 -9.29 -2.33
CA ASN A 20 -25.02 -8.02 -1.64
C ASN A 20 -25.88 -6.86 -2.18
N ILE A 21 -26.25 -6.88 -3.47
CA ILE A 21 -27.21 -5.91 -4.03
C ILE A 21 -28.62 -6.14 -3.46
N GLN A 22 -29.02 -7.40 -3.29
CA GLN A 22 -30.30 -7.72 -2.64
C GLN A 22 -30.30 -7.24 -1.19
N GLN A 23 -29.25 -7.57 -0.43
CA GLN A 23 -29.08 -7.11 0.95
C GLN A 23 -29.05 -5.58 1.06
N TYR A 24 -28.36 -4.88 0.16
CA TYR A 24 -28.40 -3.42 0.08
C TYR A 24 -29.84 -2.91 -0.11
N THR A 25 -30.62 -3.56 -1.00
CA THR A 25 -32.01 -3.19 -1.27
C THR A 25 -32.90 -3.40 -0.04
N ASP A 26 -32.70 -4.52 0.67
CA ASP A 26 -33.48 -4.87 1.85
C ASP A 26 -33.14 -3.98 3.06
N GLN A 27 -31.85 -3.67 3.25
CA GLN A 27 -31.37 -2.87 4.38
C GLN A 27 -31.58 -1.36 4.17
N PHE A 28 -31.51 -0.87 2.92
CA PHE A 28 -31.56 0.55 2.58
C PHE A 28 -32.56 0.84 1.44
N PRO A 29 -33.86 0.58 1.64
CA PRO A 29 -34.85 0.64 0.56
C PRO A 29 -35.00 2.03 -0.10
N GLU A 30 -34.85 3.11 0.68
CA GLU A 30 -34.91 4.48 0.14
C GLU A 30 -33.70 4.81 -0.74
N GLU A 31 -32.48 4.42 -0.31
CA GLU A 31 -31.27 4.57 -1.11
C GLU A 31 -31.34 3.69 -2.37
N ALA A 32 -31.89 2.48 -2.23
CA ALA A 32 -32.07 1.55 -3.35
C ALA A 32 -33.08 2.05 -4.39
N GLU A 33 -34.16 2.69 -3.97
CA GLU A 33 -35.14 3.28 -4.88
C GLU A 33 -34.47 4.34 -5.79
N ILE A 34 -33.69 5.25 -5.20
CA ILE A 34 -32.92 6.26 -5.93
C ILE A 34 -31.86 5.58 -6.82
N PHE A 35 -31.19 4.55 -6.30
CA PHE A 35 -30.21 3.79 -7.05
C PHE A 35 -30.80 3.20 -8.34
N PHE A 36 -31.89 2.45 -8.27
CA PHE A 36 -32.47 1.82 -9.44
C PHE A 36 -33.15 2.80 -10.39
N LYS A 37 -33.76 3.89 -9.89
CA LYS A 37 -34.49 4.87 -10.71
C LYS A 37 -33.58 5.90 -11.39
N GLU A 38 -32.51 6.33 -10.73
CA GLU A 38 -31.70 7.46 -11.18
C GLU A 38 -30.23 7.11 -11.38
N ILE A 39 -29.59 6.46 -10.39
CA ILE A 39 -28.14 6.26 -10.38
C ILE A 39 -27.73 5.15 -11.36
N LEU A 40 -28.41 4.01 -11.36
CA LEU A 40 -28.10 2.89 -12.25
C LEU A 40 -28.28 3.25 -13.74
N PRO A 41 -29.36 3.93 -14.17
CA PRO A 41 -29.45 4.45 -15.53
C PRO A 41 -28.28 5.35 -15.92
N PHE A 42 -27.83 6.22 -15.02
CA PHE A 42 -26.65 7.05 -15.23
C PHE A 42 -25.36 6.21 -15.36
N ILE A 43 -25.15 5.21 -14.51
CA ILE A 43 -24.01 4.27 -14.60
C ILE A 43 -24.00 3.60 -15.98
N ILE A 44 -25.15 3.11 -16.45
CA ILE A 44 -25.29 2.47 -17.76
C ILE A 44 -24.94 3.46 -18.88
N GLU A 45 -25.44 4.68 -18.82
CA GLU A 45 -25.11 5.72 -19.80
C GLU A 45 -23.61 5.99 -19.86
N GLN A 46 -22.95 6.17 -18.71
CA GLN A 46 -21.51 6.43 -18.67
C GLN A 46 -20.69 5.23 -19.13
N ALA A 47 -21.14 4.00 -18.85
CA ALA A 47 -20.47 2.80 -19.33
C ALA A 47 -20.50 2.69 -20.86
N LEU A 48 -21.67 2.98 -21.48
CA LEU A 48 -21.84 2.94 -22.93
C LEU A 48 -21.02 4.00 -23.68
N LYS A 49 -20.72 5.13 -23.02
CA LYS A 49 -19.88 6.20 -23.59
C LYS A 49 -18.38 5.93 -23.51
N LEU A 50 -17.94 4.79 -22.96
CA LEU A 50 -16.52 4.46 -22.84
C LEU A 50 -15.74 4.61 -24.16
N PRO A 51 -16.24 4.15 -25.34
CA PRO A 51 -15.52 4.32 -26.61
C PRO A 51 -15.38 5.78 -27.06
N GLU A 52 -16.25 6.68 -26.60
CA GLU A 52 -16.16 8.11 -26.87
C GLU A 52 -15.12 8.79 -25.97
N TYR A 53 -14.97 8.32 -24.72
CA TYR A 53 -14.10 8.92 -23.72
C TYR A 53 -12.68 8.33 -23.71
N ILE A 54 -12.54 7.05 -24.03
CA ILE A 54 -11.28 6.31 -24.15
C ILE A 54 -11.08 5.94 -25.61
N THR A 55 -10.51 6.87 -26.36
CA THR A 55 -10.28 6.72 -27.81
C THR A 55 -8.96 6.03 -28.15
N THR A 56 -8.11 5.78 -27.15
CA THR A 56 -6.81 5.13 -27.27
C THR A 56 -6.70 4.00 -26.25
N SER A 57 -6.05 2.91 -26.62
CA SER A 57 -5.81 1.79 -25.70
C SER A 57 -5.04 2.23 -24.46
N ILE A 58 -5.52 1.79 -23.29
CA ILE A 58 -4.85 2.01 -22.02
C ILE A 58 -3.69 1.01 -21.91
N PRO A 59 -2.43 1.45 -21.78
CA PRO A 59 -1.31 0.53 -21.63
C PRO A 59 -1.33 -0.11 -20.23
N VAL A 60 -1.00 -1.39 -20.17
CA VAL A 60 -0.74 -2.07 -18.88
C VAL A 60 0.59 -1.56 -18.34
N MET A 61 0.60 -1.11 -17.08
CA MET A 61 1.80 -0.75 -16.33
C MET A 61 2.53 -2.02 -15.89
N ARG A 62 3.34 -2.57 -16.79
CA ARG A 62 4.06 -3.83 -16.56
C ARG A 62 5.23 -3.65 -15.60
N LYS A 63 5.68 -4.77 -15.05
CA LYS A 63 6.91 -4.92 -14.27
C LYS A 63 8.08 -4.23 -14.97
N TYR A 64 8.91 -3.56 -14.18
CA TYR A 64 10.10 -2.79 -14.58
C TYR A 64 9.83 -1.49 -15.33
N MET A 65 8.57 -1.16 -15.62
CA MET A 65 8.23 0.12 -16.26
C MET A 65 8.26 1.26 -15.24
N ASN A 66 8.75 2.42 -15.70
CA ASN A 66 8.53 3.71 -15.06
C ASN A 66 7.57 4.51 -15.95
N ILE A 67 6.27 4.42 -15.67
CA ILE A 67 5.21 4.99 -16.52
C ILE A 67 4.16 5.66 -15.66
N ALA A 68 3.60 6.77 -16.16
CA ALA A 68 2.47 7.47 -15.56
C ALA A 68 1.31 7.55 -16.56
N LEU A 69 0.10 7.22 -16.11
CA LEU A 69 -1.15 7.38 -16.85
C LEU A 69 -1.98 8.45 -16.15
N THR A 70 -2.49 9.40 -16.94
CA THR A 70 -3.34 10.48 -16.42
C THR A 70 -4.68 10.44 -17.11
N PHE A 71 -5.74 10.47 -16.31
CA PHE A 71 -7.13 10.44 -16.76
C PHE A 71 -7.85 11.67 -16.22
N ASN A 72 -8.85 12.15 -16.94
CA ASN A 72 -9.83 13.06 -16.33
C ASN A 72 -10.90 12.27 -15.57
N LYS A 73 -11.65 12.95 -14.69
CA LYS A 73 -12.68 12.29 -13.89
C LYS A 73 -13.82 11.67 -14.71
N LEU A 74 -14.12 12.22 -15.89
CA LEU A 74 -15.10 11.64 -16.81
C LEU A 74 -14.66 10.25 -17.33
N GLN A 75 -13.38 10.11 -17.67
CA GLN A 75 -12.78 8.83 -18.08
C GLN A 75 -12.79 7.83 -16.93
N VAL A 76 -12.40 8.26 -15.73
CA VAL A 76 -12.42 7.42 -14.52
C VAL A 76 -13.83 6.95 -14.20
N LEU A 77 -14.81 7.84 -14.27
CA LEU A 77 -16.23 7.52 -14.08
C LEU A 77 -16.72 6.44 -15.04
N SER A 78 -16.40 6.55 -16.33
CA SER A 78 -16.82 5.57 -17.34
C SER A 78 -16.11 4.22 -17.18
N LEU A 79 -14.81 4.21 -16.85
CA LEU A 79 -14.08 2.98 -16.54
C LEU A 79 -14.67 2.28 -15.31
N LEU A 80 -14.92 3.01 -14.22
CA LEU A 80 -15.51 2.46 -13.01
C LEU A 80 -16.95 1.97 -13.23
N ALA A 81 -17.74 2.65 -14.07
CA ALA A 81 -19.07 2.18 -14.45
C ALA A 81 -19.01 0.83 -15.19
N ASN A 82 -17.99 0.62 -16.03
CA ASN A 82 -17.75 -0.65 -16.69
C ASN A 82 -17.28 -1.76 -15.73
N GLN A 83 -16.50 -1.42 -14.69
CA GLN A 83 -16.15 -2.36 -13.60
C GLN A 83 -17.40 -2.76 -12.80
N PHE A 84 -18.23 -1.79 -12.44
CA PHE A 84 -19.49 -1.99 -11.72
C PHE A 84 -20.47 -2.89 -12.49
N LEU A 85 -20.55 -2.70 -13.81
CA LEU A 85 -21.39 -3.52 -14.69
C LEU A 85 -20.68 -4.82 -15.14
N CYS A 86 -19.50 -5.15 -14.61
CA CYS A 86 -18.83 -6.42 -14.90
C CYS A 86 -18.60 -6.67 -16.40
N THR A 87 -18.14 -5.65 -17.13
CA THR A 87 -17.98 -5.70 -18.60
C THR A 87 -16.55 -5.94 -19.06
N PHE A 88 -15.58 -5.91 -18.15
CA PHE A 88 -14.19 -6.26 -18.45
C PHE A 88 -14.00 -7.76 -18.61
N TYR A 89 -13.15 -8.16 -19.55
CA TYR A 89 -12.90 -9.56 -19.86
C TYR A 89 -11.80 -10.15 -18.98
N GLU A 90 -12.18 -10.99 -18.01
CA GLU A 90 -11.29 -11.53 -16.96
C GLU A 90 -10.02 -12.22 -17.48
N LYS A 91 -10.07 -12.93 -18.62
CA LYS A 91 -8.87 -13.59 -19.18
C LYS A 91 -7.75 -12.62 -19.55
N THR A 92 -8.08 -11.34 -19.75
CA THR A 92 -7.07 -10.29 -19.97
C THR A 92 -6.25 -10.08 -18.70
N HIS A 93 -6.90 -10.12 -17.53
CA HIS A 93 -6.25 -9.89 -16.25
C HIS A 93 -5.33 -11.04 -15.86
N GLU A 94 -5.76 -12.29 -16.09
CA GLU A 94 -4.93 -13.48 -15.92
C GLU A 94 -3.66 -13.42 -16.77
N LYS A 95 -3.79 -13.01 -18.05
CA LYS A 95 -2.65 -12.90 -18.98
C LYS A 95 -1.59 -11.90 -18.51
N TYR A 96 -2.00 -10.81 -17.88
CA TYR A 96 -1.11 -9.72 -17.51
C TYR A 96 -0.76 -9.65 -16.02
N ASP A 97 -1.24 -10.60 -15.21
CA ASP A 97 -1.08 -10.62 -13.75
C ASP A 97 -1.49 -9.28 -13.10
N THR A 98 -2.62 -8.75 -13.56
CA THR A 98 -3.30 -7.59 -12.96
C THR A 98 -4.42 -8.08 -12.04
N PRO A 99 -4.84 -7.30 -11.03
CA PRO A 99 -5.96 -7.68 -10.16
C PRO A 99 -7.24 -7.97 -10.96
N GLN A 100 -8.09 -8.87 -10.44
CA GLN A 100 -9.47 -9.00 -10.92
C GLN A 100 -10.17 -7.65 -10.74
N CYS A 101 -10.86 -7.17 -11.75
CA CYS A 101 -11.42 -5.81 -11.74
C CYS A 101 -12.93 -5.75 -11.92
N SER A 102 -13.58 -6.87 -12.29
CA SER A 102 -15.03 -7.01 -12.30
C SER A 102 -15.61 -6.97 -10.90
N PHE A 103 -16.69 -6.20 -10.71
CA PHE A 103 -17.36 -6.12 -9.40
C PHE A 103 -18.26 -7.32 -9.12
N PHE A 104 -18.24 -8.35 -9.96
CA PHE A 104 -19.08 -9.53 -9.78
C PHE A 104 -18.99 -10.10 -8.36
N ILE A 105 -17.76 -10.26 -7.85
CA ILE A 105 -17.54 -10.78 -6.49
C ILE A 105 -18.05 -9.80 -5.42
N LEU A 106 -17.89 -8.50 -5.62
CA LEU A 106 -18.38 -7.49 -4.67
C LEU A 106 -19.91 -7.43 -4.63
N LEU A 107 -20.56 -7.62 -5.77
CA LEU A 107 -22.02 -7.64 -5.88
C LEU A 107 -22.62 -8.94 -5.34
N SER A 108 -21.86 -10.04 -5.41
CA SER A 108 -22.24 -11.38 -4.96
C SER A 108 -21.80 -11.67 -3.53
N SER A 109 -22.36 -12.71 -2.91
CA SER A 109 -21.83 -13.22 -1.65
C SER A 109 -22.25 -14.65 -1.37
N THR A 110 -21.30 -15.44 -0.87
CA THR A 110 -21.56 -16.78 -0.31
C THR A 110 -22.00 -16.73 1.15
N THR A 111 -21.80 -15.61 1.85
CA THR A 111 -22.09 -15.43 3.28
C THR A 111 -22.85 -14.13 3.56
N VAL A 112 -23.61 -14.04 4.65
CA VAL A 112 -24.19 -12.75 5.08
C VAL A 112 -23.04 -11.81 5.47
N ASN A 113 -22.89 -10.66 4.82
CA ASN A 113 -21.77 -9.77 5.09
C ASN A 113 -22.12 -8.29 4.94
N ASP A 114 -22.15 -7.58 6.08
CA ASP A 114 -22.42 -6.15 6.14
C ASP A 114 -21.30 -5.31 5.50
N SER A 115 -20.03 -5.72 5.58
CA SER A 115 -18.90 -4.88 5.13
C SER A 115 -18.89 -4.68 3.61
N SER A 116 -19.23 -5.71 2.82
CA SER A 116 -19.33 -5.60 1.36
C SER A 116 -20.50 -4.73 0.93
N VAL A 117 -21.64 -4.83 1.63
CA VAL A 117 -22.80 -3.96 1.40
C VAL A 117 -22.44 -2.50 1.70
N GLU A 118 -21.71 -2.24 2.77
CA GLU A 118 -21.26 -0.89 3.14
C GLU A 118 -20.22 -0.32 2.16
N LYS A 119 -19.34 -1.16 1.59
CA LYS A 119 -18.45 -0.77 0.47
C LYS A 119 -19.26 -0.41 -0.77
N LEU A 120 -20.27 -1.21 -1.10
CA LEU A 120 -21.18 -0.94 -2.20
C LEU A 120 -21.92 0.39 -2.01
N ARG A 121 -22.36 0.72 -0.79
CA ARG A 121 -22.94 2.05 -0.48
C ARG A 121 -22.00 3.19 -0.79
N CYS A 122 -20.71 3.07 -0.42
CA CYS A 122 -19.71 4.10 -0.76
C CYS A 122 -19.55 4.29 -2.28
N ILE A 123 -19.56 3.20 -3.05
CA ILE A 123 -19.42 3.22 -4.51
C ILE A 123 -20.68 3.80 -5.18
N ILE A 124 -21.88 3.43 -4.71
CA ILE A 124 -23.15 3.99 -5.20
C ILE A 124 -23.20 5.49 -4.90
N HIS A 125 -22.77 5.90 -3.70
CA HIS A 125 -22.67 7.31 -3.31
C HIS A 125 -21.72 8.10 -4.22
N TYR A 126 -20.58 7.52 -4.60
CA TYR A 126 -19.70 8.12 -5.62
C TYR A 126 -20.46 8.41 -6.92
N PHE A 127 -21.17 7.42 -7.49
CA PHE A 127 -21.93 7.64 -8.73
C PHE A 127 -23.03 8.70 -8.56
N ASP A 128 -23.70 8.75 -7.40
CA ASP A 128 -24.69 9.79 -7.08
C ASP A 128 -24.09 11.19 -6.99
N LYS A 129 -22.85 11.34 -6.51
CA LYS A 129 -22.14 12.63 -6.56
C LYS A 129 -21.72 12.98 -7.97
N MET A 130 -21.22 12.02 -8.73
CA MET A 130 -20.71 12.27 -10.09
C MET A 130 -21.81 12.69 -11.05
N ARG A 131 -23.02 12.12 -10.96
CA ARG A 131 -24.15 12.53 -11.83
C ARG A 131 -24.62 13.97 -11.60
N LYS A 132 -24.33 14.55 -10.43
CA LYS A 132 -24.73 15.91 -10.06
C LYS A 132 -23.71 16.96 -10.50
N ARG A 133 -22.54 16.55 -10.99
CA ARG A 133 -21.50 17.46 -11.49
C ARG A 133 -21.75 17.82 -12.95
N ASP A 134 -21.35 19.04 -13.30
CA ASP A 134 -21.33 19.45 -14.69
C ASP A 134 -20.17 18.76 -15.45
N LEU A 135 -20.37 18.60 -16.76
CA LEU A 135 -19.44 17.91 -17.63
C LEU A 135 -18.07 18.59 -17.72
N GLU A 136 -18.01 19.92 -17.60
CA GLU A 136 -16.76 20.67 -17.72
C GLU A 136 -15.88 20.46 -16.48
N SER A 137 -16.47 20.44 -15.27
CA SER A 137 -15.76 20.05 -14.04
C SER A 137 -15.13 18.67 -14.20
N LEU A 138 -15.89 17.67 -14.63
CA LEU A 138 -15.44 16.29 -14.80
C LEU A 138 -14.31 16.12 -15.84
N LYS A 139 -14.30 16.95 -16.88
CA LYS A 139 -13.23 16.95 -17.90
C LYS A 139 -11.98 17.70 -17.45
N SER A 140 -12.14 18.70 -16.58
CA SER A 140 -11.05 19.58 -16.17
C SER A 140 -10.19 18.98 -15.06
N GLU A 141 -10.77 18.19 -14.15
CA GLU A 141 -10.07 17.55 -13.04
C GLU A 141 -9.36 16.26 -13.47
N LEU A 142 -8.10 16.10 -13.06
CA LEU A 142 -7.21 15.02 -13.47
C LEU A 142 -6.77 14.14 -12.30
N ILE A 143 -6.47 12.89 -12.62
CA ILE A 143 -5.91 11.88 -11.71
C ILE A 143 -4.74 11.20 -12.43
N THR A 144 -3.59 11.11 -11.77
CA THR A 144 -2.41 10.42 -12.29
C THR A 144 -2.11 9.18 -11.45
N PHE A 145 -1.92 8.06 -12.13
CA PHE A 145 -1.41 6.80 -11.58
C PHE A 145 -0.01 6.58 -12.15
N GLN A 146 0.98 6.33 -11.31
CA GLN A 146 2.35 6.12 -11.76
C GLN A 146 2.93 4.86 -11.13
N ARG A 147 3.42 3.96 -11.97
CA ARG A 147 4.30 2.88 -11.54
C ARG A 147 5.73 3.39 -11.50
N ILE A 148 6.40 3.14 -10.39
CA ILE A 148 7.83 3.39 -10.21
C ILE A 148 8.53 2.05 -10.12
N SER A 149 9.64 1.90 -10.83
CA SER A 149 10.55 0.76 -10.70
C SER A 149 11.96 1.27 -10.48
N MET A 150 12.52 0.97 -9.31
CA MET A 150 13.85 1.47 -8.94
C MET A 150 14.96 0.64 -9.59
N ASP A 151 15.98 1.33 -10.09
CA ASP A 151 17.26 0.71 -10.43
C ASP A 151 17.95 0.21 -9.15
N ARG A 152 18.45 -1.04 -9.19
CA ARG A 152 19.22 -1.65 -8.11
C ARG A 152 20.46 -0.84 -7.78
N ASN A 153 21.09 -0.22 -8.78
CA ASN A 153 22.29 0.61 -8.59
C ASN A 153 21.98 1.95 -7.89
N ALA A 154 20.71 2.35 -7.85
CA ALA A 154 20.25 3.57 -7.19
C ALA A 154 19.76 3.31 -5.75
N LEU A 155 19.88 2.08 -5.25
CA LEU A 155 19.51 1.75 -3.88
C LEU A 155 20.52 2.32 -2.88
N PRO A 156 20.06 2.78 -1.69
CA PRO A 156 20.95 3.20 -0.64
C PRO A 156 21.80 2.03 -0.12
N ASP A 157 23.08 2.30 0.16
CA ASP A 157 23.88 1.39 0.98
C ASP A 157 23.52 1.58 2.45
N TRP A 158 22.46 0.89 2.88
CA TRP A 158 21.88 0.99 4.23
C TRP A 158 22.89 0.77 5.36
N SER A 159 23.99 0.05 5.10
CA SER A 159 25.04 -0.21 6.10
C SER A 159 25.98 0.98 6.32
N ASN A 160 26.01 1.93 5.37
CA ASN A 160 26.98 3.02 5.32
C ASN A 160 26.36 4.41 5.18
N VAL A 161 25.06 4.53 4.91
CA VAL A 161 24.37 5.83 4.90
C VAL A 161 24.31 6.41 6.31
N LYS A 162 25.03 7.52 6.55
CA LYS A 162 25.15 8.21 7.84
C LYS A 162 24.34 9.50 7.85
N LEU A 163 23.04 9.38 8.09
CA LEU A 163 22.13 10.51 8.23
C LEU A 163 21.54 10.56 9.64
N ASP A 164 21.13 11.75 10.06
CA ASP A 164 20.31 11.93 11.26
C ASP A 164 18.93 11.29 11.04
N LEU A 165 18.35 10.77 12.12
CA LEU A 165 17.01 10.19 12.09
C LEU A 165 15.96 11.28 11.86
N CYS A 166 14.96 10.98 11.03
CA CYS A 166 13.91 11.92 10.69
C CYS A 166 13.06 12.31 11.89
N GLU A 167 12.32 13.42 11.74
CA GLU A 167 11.26 13.77 12.67
C GLU A 167 10.14 12.71 12.61
N PHE A 168 9.59 12.38 13.78
CA PHE A 168 8.54 11.38 13.96
C PHE A 168 7.51 11.97 14.90
N ASN A 169 6.27 12.05 14.43
CA ASN A 169 5.14 12.55 15.20
C ASN A 169 4.09 11.46 15.34
N ILE A 170 3.44 11.39 16.51
CA ILE A 170 2.27 10.56 16.74
C ILE A 170 1.04 11.45 16.55
N ASP A 171 0.09 11.01 15.73
CA ASP A 171 -1.09 11.78 15.33
C ASP A 171 -2.38 10.97 15.52
N ASP A 172 -3.33 11.52 16.27
CA ASP A 172 -4.62 10.88 16.55
C ASP A 172 -5.56 10.84 15.33
N ARG A 173 -5.22 11.54 14.24
CA ARG A 173 -5.93 11.49 12.96
C ARG A 173 -5.64 10.20 12.20
N LYS A 174 -6.55 9.84 11.29
CA LYS A 174 -6.33 8.74 10.33
C LYS A 174 -5.45 9.22 9.17
N ILE A 175 -4.92 8.29 8.38
CA ILE A 175 -4.01 8.61 7.26
C ILE A 175 -4.70 9.54 6.25
N GLU A 176 -5.94 9.24 5.88
CA GLU A 176 -6.74 9.99 4.91
C GLU A 176 -7.14 11.39 5.39
N ASP A 177 -7.07 11.66 6.68
CA ASP A 177 -7.37 12.96 7.28
C ASP A 177 -6.11 13.85 7.39
N CYS A 178 -4.96 13.35 6.93
CA CYS A 178 -3.67 14.05 6.95
C CYS A 178 -3.40 14.73 5.59
N GLU A 179 -3.95 15.93 5.42
CA GLU A 179 -3.73 16.77 4.23
C GLU A 179 -2.28 17.23 4.09
N ASN A 180 -1.85 17.52 2.86
CA ASN A 180 -0.48 17.99 2.54
C ASN A 180 0.64 17.03 2.97
N MET A 181 0.34 15.74 3.06
CA MET A 181 1.28 14.67 3.38
C MET A 181 1.20 13.58 2.31
N LEU A 182 2.27 12.79 2.19
CA LEU A 182 2.24 11.58 1.38
C LEU A 182 1.47 10.51 2.16
N GLN A 183 0.28 10.15 1.71
CA GLN A 183 -0.59 9.22 2.42
C GLN A 183 -0.26 7.79 2.03
N LEU A 184 0.14 6.97 2.99
CA LEU A 184 0.44 5.57 2.73
C LEU A 184 -0.84 4.76 2.56
N SER A 185 -0.98 4.09 1.43
CA SER A 185 -1.93 3.00 1.27
C SER A 185 -1.19 1.70 1.54
N CYS A 186 -1.44 1.12 2.70
CA CYS A 186 -0.86 -0.16 3.10
C CYS A 186 -1.53 -1.27 2.30
N GLY A 187 -0.95 -1.63 1.16
CA GLY A 187 -1.65 -2.43 0.16
C GLY A 187 -0.99 -3.75 -0.21
N ASN A 188 -1.73 -4.60 -0.89
CA ASN A 188 -1.24 -5.84 -1.45
C ASN A 188 -0.36 -5.56 -2.69
N SER A 189 0.54 -6.50 -3.02
CA SER A 189 1.30 -6.45 -4.27
C SER A 189 0.42 -6.34 -5.51
N HIS A 190 -0.80 -6.90 -5.47
CA HIS A 190 -1.90 -6.58 -6.38
C HIS A 190 -2.68 -5.41 -5.80
N ILE A 191 -2.52 -4.22 -6.38
CA ILE A 191 -3.19 -3.00 -5.93
C ILE A 191 -4.71 -3.23 -5.79
N GLY A 192 -5.28 -2.74 -4.69
CA GLY A 192 -6.68 -2.94 -4.33
C GLY A 192 -6.91 -4.21 -3.49
N GLY A 193 -5.93 -5.11 -3.40
CA GLY A 193 -5.92 -6.24 -2.48
C GLY A 193 -7.23 -7.02 -2.48
N SER A 194 -7.89 -7.04 -1.33
CA SER A 194 -9.12 -7.79 -1.10
C SER A 194 -10.38 -6.92 -1.21
N VAL A 195 -10.32 -5.77 -1.89
CA VAL A 195 -11.41 -4.79 -1.91
C VAL A 195 -12.73 -5.36 -2.45
N LEU A 196 -12.68 -6.35 -3.33
CA LEU A 196 -13.85 -7.00 -3.91
C LEU A 196 -14.47 -8.10 -3.01
N ILE A 197 -13.78 -8.56 -1.97
CA ILE A 197 -14.24 -9.65 -1.08
C ILE A 197 -14.57 -9.15 0.34
N ASN A 198 -14.97 -10.04 1.25
CA ASN A 198 -15.22 -9.68 2.65
C ASN A 198 -13.94 -9.41 3.44
N ARG A 199 -13.27 -8.30 3.16
CA ARG A 199 -12.23 -7.66 3.98
C ARG A 199 -12.30 -6.16 3.79
N CYS A 200 -12.08 -5.41 4.87
CA CYS A 200 -12.09 -3.96 4.81
C CYS A 200 -11.06 -3.34 5.78
N PHE A 201 -9.78 -3.51 5.48
CA PHE A 201 -8.69 -2.90 6.26
C PHE A 201 -8.22 -1.61 5.60
N ILE A 202 -6.96 -1.21 5.77
CA ILE A 202 -6.47 0.12 5.40
C ILE A 202 -6.60 0.38 3.88
N GLU A 203 -6.13 -0.54 3.03
CA GLU A 203 -6.23 -0.40 1.57
C GLU A 203 -7.68 -0.45 1.10
N GLU A 204 -8.46 -1.45 1.53
CA GLU A 204 -9.83 -1.63 1.07
C GLU A 204 -10.75 -0.49 1.52
N ILE A 205 -10.60 0.02 2.75
CA ILE A 205 -11.28 1.22 3.23
C ILE A 205 -10.95 2.40 2.33
N ARG A 206 -9.65 2.58 2.00
CA ARG A 206 -9.21 3.70 1.18
C ARG A 206 -9.82 3.65 -0.22
N PHE A 207 -9.92 2.46 -0.83
CA PHE A 207 -10.60 2.25 -2.10
C PHE A 207 -12.11 2.50 -2.01
N ALA A 208 -12.76 2.06 -0.92
CA ALA A 208 -14.18 2.27 -0.72
C ALA A 208 -14.54 3.75 -0.61
N ILE A 209 -13.79 4.53 0.18
CA ILE A 209 -14.08 5.97 0.37
C ILE A 209 -13.54 6.86 -0.75
N CYS A 210 -12.60 6.37 -1.55
CA CYS A 210 -12.07 7.04 -2.76
C CYS A 210 -12.21 6.12 -3.99
N PRO A 211 -13.42 5.89 -4.54
CA PRO A 211 -13.66 4.88 -5.57
C PRO A 211 -12.88 5.07 -6.88
N GLU A 212 -12.34 6.27 -7.12
CA GLU A 212 -11.45 6.53 -8.26
C GLU A 212 -10.18 5.65 -8.23
N LEU A 213 -9.82 5.07 -7.08
CA LEU A 213 -8.71 4.12 -6.96
C LEU A 213 -8.95 2.79 -7.67
N PHE A 214 -10.20 2.34 -7.82
CA PHE A 214 -10.53 1.04 -8.42
C PHE A 214 -10.02 0.88 -9.86
N ILE A 215 -9.93 1.97 -10.62
CA ILE A 215 -9.47 1.87 -12.01
C ILE A 215 -8.00 1.46 -12.11
N SER A 216 -7.20 1.65 -11.05
CA SER A 216 -5.81 1.18 -11.00
C SER A 216 -5.68 -0.34 -11.15
N MET A 217 -6.72 -1.09 -10.74
CA MET A 217 -6.80 -2.55 -10.86
C MET A 217 -6.87 -3.00 -12.33
N ILE A 218 -7.36 -2.14 -13.22
CA ILE A 218 -7.55 -2.47 -14.64
C ILE A 218 -6.19 -2.62 -15.36
N PHE A 219 -5.21 -1.80 -14.99
CA PHE A 219 -3.99 -1.63 -15.78
C PHE A 219 -2.69 -1.81 -14.98
N THR A 220 -2.73 -2.06 -13.67
CA THR A 220 -1.52 -2.20 -12.87
C THR A 220 -1.18 -3.67 -12.64
N GLN A 221 -0.10 -4.16 -13.25
CA GLN A 221 0.43 -5.50 -12.96
C GLN A 221 0.90 -5.55 -11.50
N LYS A 222 0.90 -6.74 -10.88
CA LYS A 222 1.52 -7.01 -9.57
C LYS A 222 2.83 -6.23 -9.36
N LEU A 223 2.95 -5.52 -8.24
CA LEU A 223 4.14 -4.79 -7.84
C LEU A 223 5.21 -5.76 -7.35
N TYR A 224 6.45 -5.58 -7.81
CA TYR A 224 7.60 -6.37 -7.38
C TYR A 224 8.42 -5.64 -6.31
N TYR A 225 9.44 -6.29 -5.74
CA TYR A 225 10.14 -5.82 -4.53
C TYR A 225 10.71 -4.39 -4.59
N LEU A 226 11.07 -3.89 -5.76
CA LEU A 226 11.63 -2.54 -5.97
C LEU A 226 10.66 -1.58 -6.65
N GLU A 227 9.37 -1.91 -6.61
CA GLU A 227 8.33 -1.14 -7.28
C GLU A 227 7.30 -0.58 -6.30
N SER A 228 6.78 0.58 -6.64
CA SER A 228 5.70 1.26 -5.91
C SER A 228 4.73 1.86 -6.91
N SER A 229 3.54 2.23 -6.43
CA SER A 229 2.60 3.03 -7.19
C SER A 229 2.32 4.34 -6.48
N ILE A 230 2.45 5.46 -7.19
CA ILE A 230 2.12 6.79 -6.70
C ILE A 230 0.87 7.27 -7.44
N ILE A 231 -0.15 7.62 -6.67
CA ILE A 231 -1.44 8.05 -7.18
C ILE A 231 -1.71 9.46 -6.69
N LYS A 232 -2.02 10.38 -7.61
CA LYS A 232 -2.24 11.79 -7.30
C LYS A 232 -3.54 12.28 -7.93
N GLY A 233 -4.29 13.09 -7.18
CA GLY A 233 -5.49 13.76 -7.68
C GLY A 233 -6.82 13.09 -7.32
N ILE A 234 -6.77 11.98 -6.58
CA ILE A 234 -7.98 11.29 -6.14
C ILE A 234 -8.79 12.16 -5.17
N GLU A 235 -10.10 11.93 -5.20
CA GLU A 235 -11.07 12.53 -4.30
C GLU A 235 -11.64 11.52 -3.31
N ARG A 236 -11.89 11.97 -2.09
CA ARG A 236 -12.68 11.23 -1.10
C ARG A 236 -14.15 11.60 -1.23
N PHE A 237 -15.02 10.60 -1.26
CA PHE A 237 -16.47 10.79 -1.43
C PHE A 237 -17.27 10.44 -0.18
N SER A 238 -16.72 9.57 0.67
CA SER A 238 -17.45 8.99 1.79
C SER A 238 -16.73 9.16 3.13
N ASN A 239 -17.51 9.35 4.18
CA ASN A 239 -17.11 9.11 5.55
C ASN A 239 -17.36 7.65 5.92
N TYR A 240 -16.63 7.16 6.93
CA TYR A 240 -16.79 5.80 7.41
C TYR A 240 -16.45 5.66 8.90
N ILE A 241 -16.94 4.58 9.49
CA ILE A 241 -16.57 4.10 10.82
C ILE A 241 -16.18 2.63 10.78
N GLY A 242 -15.43 2.19 11.80
CA GLY A 242 -15.01 0.80 11.94
C GLY A 242 -14.06 0.32 10.85
N CYS A 243 -13.79 -0.98 10.86
CA CYS A 243 -12.91 -1.70 9.94
C CYS A 243 -13.31 -3.18 9.92
N ASP A 244 -12.84 -3.91 8.91
CA ASP A 244 -13.16 -5.32 8.64
C ASP A 244 -14.68 -5.54 8.71
N ASP A 245 -15.16 -6.50 9.50
CA ASP A 245 -16.59 -6.76 9.71
C ASP A 245 -17.36 -5.56 10.30
N GLY A 246 -16.66 -4.65 10.99
CA GLY A 246 -17.25 -3.45 11.59
C GLY A 246 -17.28 -2.23 10.67
N PHE A 247 -16.77 -2.32 9.43
CA PHE A 247 -16.75 -1.21 8.49
C PHE A 247 -18.17 -0.79 8.09
N LYS A 248 -18.45 0.51 8.18
CA LYS A 248 -19.74 1.10 7.76
C LYS A 248 -19.55 2.42 7.05
N TYR A 249 -20.31 2.63 5.96
CA TYR A 249 -20.50 3.93 5.36
C TYR A 249 -21.15 4.87 6.39
N ASN A 250 -20.60 6.07 6.51
CA ASN A 250 -21.01 7.06 7.50
C ASN A 250 -21.34 8.42 6.89
N GLY A 251 -21.95 8.40 5.69
CA GLY A 251 -22.44 9.59 5.02
C GLY A 251 -21.43 10.28 4.10
N ASP A 252 -21.88 11.39 3.54
CA ASP A 252 -21.13 12.17 2.57
C ASP A 252 -19.84 12.74 3.14
N TYR A 253 -18.79 12.76 2.32
CA TYR A 253 -17.61 13.57 2.53
C TYR A 253 -17.48 14.59 1.39
N ASP A 254 -17.53 15.87 1.76
CA ASP A 254 -17.31 16.97 0.83
C ASP A 254 -15.82 17.35 0.82
N ASP A 255 -15.10 16.86 -0.19
CA ASP A 255 -13.65 17.00 -0.28
C ASP A 255 -13.25 18.42 -0.69
N GLN A 256 -12.85 19.18 0.31
CA GLN A 256 -12.34 20.55 0.19
C GLN A 256 -10.85 20.62 -0.16
N THR A 257 -10.19 19.47 -0.44
CA THR A 257 -8.77 19.46 -0.81
C THR A 257 -8.55 20.30 -2.07
N PRO A 258 -7.63 21.30 -2.02
CA PRO A 258 -7.37 22.19 -3.14
C PRO A 258 -6.95 21.43 -4.41
N ILE A 259 -7.32 22.00 -5.56
CA ILE A 259 -6.85 21.55 -6.87
C ILE A 259 -5.58 22.33 -7.22
N ASP A 260 -4.51 21.64 -7.59
CA ASP A 260 -3.23 22.22 -7.97
C ASP A 260 -3.23 22.80 -9.40
N GLU A 261 -2.11 23.44 -9.77
CA GLU A 261 -1.94 24.02 -11.12
C GLU A 261 -2.00 22.98 -12.24
N SER A 262 -1.72 21.70 -11.92
CA SER A 262 -1.83 20.55 -12.83
C SER A 262 -3.24 19.94 -12.87
N LYS A 263 -4.23 20.63 -12.30
CA LYS A 263 -5.65 20.23 -12.24
C LYS A 263 -5.91 18.95 -11.45
N LYS A 264 -5.05 18.62 -10.49
CA LYS A 264 -5.19 17.45 -9.62
C LYS A 264 -5.51 17.91 -8.21
N ARG A 265 -6.40 17.23 -7.50
CA ARG A 265 -6.52 17.43 -6.06
C ARG A 265 -5.16 17.19 -5.39
N ALA A 266 -4.82 17.99 -4.38
CA ALA A 266 -3.57 17.91 -3.62
C ALA A 266 -3.51 16.69 -2.66
N THR A 267 -4.09 15.58 -3.09
CA THR A 267 -4.07 14.27 -2.43
C THR A 267 -3.06 13.39 -3.15
N GLU A 268 -2.06 12.90 -2.41
CA GLU A 268 -1.04 11.99 -2.92
C GLU A 268 -0.99 10.72 -2.08
N VAL A 269 -1.13 9.58 -2.75
CA VAL A 269 -1.11 8.25 -2.14
C VAL A 269 0.09 7.47 -2.65
N ALA A 270 0.83 6.84 -1.74
CA ALA A 270 1.81 5.83 -2.07
C ALA A 270 1.26 4.45 -1.73
N ALA A 271 1.11 3.58 -2.73
CA ALA A 271 0.79 2.17 -2.54
C ALA A 271 2.08 1.34 -2.56
N ILE A 272 2.36 0.70 -1.43
CA ILE A 272 3.51 -0.20 -1.24
C ILE A 272 3.10 -1.41 -0.40
N ASP A 273 3.59 -2.58 -0.82
CA ASP A 273 3.23 -3.86 -0.24
C ASP A 273 4.26 -4.40 0.75
N PRO A 274 3.88 -4.72 2.00
CA PRO A 274 4.73 -5.43 2.95
C PRO A 274 4.82 -6.94 2.61
N HIS A 275 5.87 -7.62 3.09
CA HIS A 275 5.92 -9.08 3.03
C HIS A 275 5.04 -9.70 4.13
N TYR A 276 4.43 -10.86 3.84
CA TYR A 276 3.64 -11.62 4.81
C TYR A 276 4.52 -12.66 5.51
N TYR A 277 4.52 -12.69 6.84
CA TYR A 277 5.24 -13.70 7.62
C TYR A 277 4.26 -14.67 8.29
N SER A 278 4.38 -15.97 7.99
CA SER A 278 3.61 -16.98 8.71
C SER A 278 4.14 -17.17 10.14
N ALA A 279 3.38 -17.85 11.01
CA ALA A 279 3.84 -18.17 12.36
C ALA A 279 5.20 -18.91 12.39
N SER A 280 5.48 -19.75 11.38
CA SER A 280 6.75 -20.48 11.28
C SER A 280 7.91 -19.65 10.74
N THR A 281 7.63 -18.54 10.06
CA THR A 281 8.61 -17.64 9.43
C THR A 281 8.63 -16.27 10.10
N TYR A 282 7.92 -16.09 11.22
CA TYR A 282 7.75 -14.80 11.89
C TYR A 282 9.10 -14.11 12.15
N TYR A 283 10.09 -14.83 12.65
CA TYR A 283 11.41 -14.26 12.95
C TYR A 283 12.33 -14.09 11.73
N ASP A 284 11.95 -14.59 10.55
CA ASP A 284 12.71 -14.40 9.32
C ASP A 284 12.68 -12.94 8.84
N GLN A 285 11.70 -12.15 9.29
CA GLN A 285 11.62 -10.71 9.05
C GLN A 285 12.87 -9.94 9.50
N TYR A 286 13.63 -10.47 10.47
CA TYR A 286 14.89 -9.91 10.95
C TYR A 286 16.11 -10.33 10.10
N SER A 287 15.93 -11.19 9.10
CA SER A 287 17.01 -11.62 8.20
C SER A 287 17.52 -10.47 7.34
N LYS A 288 18.70 -10.64 6.72
CA LYS A 288 19.31 -9.58 5.89
C LYS A 288 18.41 -9.22 4.71
N ASN A 289 17.90 -10.25 4.05
CA ASN A 289 17.14 -10.11 2.82
C ASN A 289 15.79 -9.48 3.09
N GLU A 290 15.11 -9.89 4.16
CA GLU A 290 13.81 -9.34 4.54
C GLU A 290 13.92 -7.86 4.97
N VAL A 291 14.87 -7.53 5.85
CA VAL A 291 15.11 -6.14 6.25
C VAL A 291 15.43 -5.25 5.03
N LEU A 292 16.27 -5.73 4.10
CA LEU A 292 16.58 -4.98 2.87
C LEU A 292 15.37 -4.87 1.94
N ARG A 293 14.57 -5.92 1.81
CA ARG A 293 13.35 -5.92 0.99
C ARG A 293 12.38 -4.86 1.49
N GLU A 294 12.09 -4.84 2.79
CA GLU A 294 11.17 -3.88 3.40
C GLU A 294 11.72 -2.44 3.31
N LEU A 295 13.00 -2.22 3.60
CA LEU A 295 13.63 -0.90 3.47
C LEU A 295 13.57 -0.37 2.04
N ASN A 296 13.91 -1.21 1.05
CA ASN A 296 13.88 -0.81 -0.34
C ASN A 296 12.46 -0.54 -0.84
N LYS A 297 11.48 -1.33 -0.39
CA LYS A 297 10.06 -1.11 -0.67
C LYS A 297 9.58 0.23 -0.12
N LEU A 298 9.83 0.50 1.15
CA LEU A 298 9.51 1.79 1.80
C LEU A 298 10.17 2.95 1.07
N TYR A 299 11.47 2.84 0.81
CA TYR A 299 12.23 3.87 0.11
C TYR A 299 11.66 4.15 -1.29
N SER A 300 11.21 3.12 -2.01
CA SER A 300 10.59 3.27 -3.33
C SER A 300 9.31 4.11 -3.32
N GLY A 301 8.54 4.06 -2.23
CA GLY A 301 7.35 4.87 -2.04
C GLY A 301 7.66 6.27 -1.50
N PHE A 302 8.68 6.42 -0.67
CA PHE A 302 8.96 7.66 0.06
C PHE A 302 9.85 8.65 -0.69
N LYS A 303 10.72 8.13 -1.56
CA LYS A 303 11.69 8.96 -2.29
C LYS A 303 11.00 10.06 -3.10
N GLU A 304 11.76 11.10 -3.42
CA GLU A 304 11.27 12.19 -4.25
C GLU A 304 10.78 11.68 -5.61
N ASN A 305 9.65 12.24 -6.06
CA ASN A 305 8.96 11.83 -7.26
C ASN A 305 8.56 13.06 -8.07
N ASN A 306 8.86 13.03 -9.37
CA ASN A 306 8.61 14.13 -10.29
C ASN A 306 7.14 14.51 -10.45
N ILE A 307 6.19 13.61 -10.16
CA ILE A 307 4.74 13.96 -10.19
C ILE A 307 4.23 14.50 -8.86
N SER A 308 5.02 14.37 -7.80
CA SER A 308 4.69 14.83 -6.45
C SER A 308 4.80 16.36 -6.38
N SER A 309 3.82 16.97 -5.75
CA SER A 309 3.86 18.37 -5.30
C SER A 309 4.48 18.52 -3.90
N LEU A 310 4.75 17.41 -3.20
CA LEU A 310 5.29 17.40 -1.86
C LEU A 310 6.80 17.57 -1.87
N LYS A 311 7.29 18.64 -1.24
CA LYS A 311 8.71 19.00 -1.19
C LYS A 311 9.51 18.06 -0.29
N LYS A 312 10.83 18.13 -0.43
CA LYS A 312 11.76 17.54 0.54
C LYS A 312 11.44 18.06 1.96
N GLY A 313 11.42 17.15 2.93
CA GLY A 313 11.04 17.42 4.31
C GLY A 313 9.53 17.36 4.58
N SER A 314 8.68 17.09 3.58
CA SER A 314 7.27 16.76 3.81
C SER A 314 7.10 15.47 4.62
N TYR A 315 5.95 15.37 5.28
CA TYR A 315 5.57 14.20 6.05
C TYR A 315 5.03 13.08 5.16
N VAL A 316 5.30 11.84 5.56
CA VAL A 316 4.56 10.64 5.18
C VAL A 316 3.56 10.35 6.29
N ALA A 317 2.28 10.39 5.96
CA ALA A 317 1.21 9.92 6.84
C ALA A 317 1.11 8.40 6.71
N THR A 318 1.47 7.69 7.78
CA THR A 318 1.57 6.23 7.81
C THR A 318 0.99 5.66 9.12
N THR A 319 0.95 4.34 9.26
CA THR A 319 0.53 3.68 10.50
C THR A 319 1.25 2.32 10.63
N HIS A 320 0.64 1.32 11.27
CA HIS A 320 1.16 -0.05 11.44
C HIS A 320 1.28 -0.81 10.08
N TRP A 321 2.09 -0.29 9.17
CA TRP A 321 2.39 -0.90 7.87
C TRP A 321 3.08 -2.26 8.08
N GLY A 322 2.56 -3.29 7.41
CA GLY A 322 3.11 -4.65 7.48
C GLY A 322 2.76 -5.45 8.73
N THR A 323 1.87 -4.99 9.62
CA THR A 323 1.57 -5.74 10.86
C THR A 323 0.22 -6.47 10.82
N ILE A 324 -0.90 -5.74 10.70
CA ILE A 324 -2.25 -6.27 11.02
C ILE A 324 -2.62 -7.54 10.21
N ASN A 325 -2.32 -7.55 8.92
CA ASN A 325 -2.61 -8.69 8.02
C ASN A 325 -1.35 -9.40 7.52
N TYR A 326 -0.18 -8.89 7.90
CA TYR A 326 1.10 -9.31 7.34
C TYR A 326 2.05 -9.88 8.41
N ASN A 327 1.61 -9.82 9.68
CA ASN A 327 2.27 -10.41 10.83
C ASN A 327 3.73 -9.92 11.00
N GLY A 328 4.02 -8.69 10.56
CA GLY A 328 5.25 -8.00 10.86
C GLY A 328 5.30 -7.50 12.31
N ASP A 329 6.50 -7.51 12.86
CA ASP A 329 6.83 -6.96 14.16
C ASP A 329 6.70 -5.44 14.13
N ILE A 330 5.97 -4.88 15.09
CA ILE A 330 5.63 -3.47 15.06
C ILE A 330 6.82 -2.56 15.35
N GLU A 331 7.76 -2.98 16.20
CA GLU A 331 8.95 -2.20 16.50
C GLU A 331 9.88 -2.18 15.28
N LEU A 332 10.12 -3.35 14.67
CA LEU A 332 10.93 -3.47 13.47
C LEU A 332 10.34 -2.62 12.35
N THR A 333 9.10 -2.85 11.96
CA THR A 333 8.46 -2.14 10.84
C THR A 333 8.42 -0.62 11.06
N SER A 334 8.18 -0.16 12.29
CA SER A 334 8.24 1.27 12.63
C SER A 334 9.66 1.84 12.47
N ILE A 335 10.69 1.13 12.93
CA ILE A 335 12.09 1.53 12.76
C ILE A 335 12.49 1.54 11.28
N LEU A 336 12.04 0.57 10.48
CA LEU A 336 12.31 0.54 9.03
C LEU A 336 11.66 1.73 8.32
N GLN A 337 10.44 2.13 8.70
CA GLN A 337 9.80 3.34 8.20
C GLN A 337 10.61 4.60 8.53
N ILE A 338 11.14 4.72 9.76
CA ILE A 338 12.02 5.82 10.16
C ILE A 338 13.30 5.85 9.33
N LEU A 339 13.97 4.70 9.17
CA LEU A 339 15.19 4.59 8.34
C LEU A 339 14.92 5.02 6.90
N ALA A 340 13.88 4.46 6.27
CA ALA A 340 13.55 4.77 4.89
C ALA A 340 13.15 6.24 4.69
N ALA A 341 12.37 6.82 5.61
CA ALA A 341 11.99 8.24 5.56
C ALA A 341 13.20 9.17 5.76
N SER A 342 14.10 8.84 6.69
CA SER A 342 15.33 9.59 6.93
C SER A 342 16.18 9.65 5.66
N VAL A 343 16.38 8.51 5.00
CA VAL A 343 17.16 8.43 3.74
C VAL A 343 16.44 9.12 2.58
N ALA A 344 15.11 9.00 2.51
CA ALA A 344 14.29 9.70 1.51
C ALA A 344 14.18 11.22 1.75
N GLY A 345 14.70 11.74 2.86
CA GLY A 345 14.56 13.15 3.22
C GLY A 345 13.12 13.55 3.53
N ARG A 346 12.34 12.64 4.14
CA ARG A 346 10.97 12.83 4.59
C ARG A 346 10.89 12.79 6.11
N LYS A 347 9.73 13.15 6.65
CA LYS A 347 9.38 13.00 8.07
C LYS A 347 8.25 11.97 8.21
N ILE A 348 8.08 11.38 9.38
CA ILE A 348 6.99 10.43 9.65
C ILE A 348 5.90 11.12 10.48
N ASN A 349 4.66 11.05 9.99
CA ASN A 349 3.46 11.32 10.76
C ASN A 349 2.74 9.99 10.98
N TYR A 350 2.88 9.44 12.19
CA TYR A 350 2.38 8.13 12.56
C TYR A 350 0.94 8.25 13.06
N CYS A 351 0.02 7.98 12.16
CA CYS A 351 -1.42 8.14 12.29
C CYS A 351 -2.09 7.02 13.08
N LYS A 352 -3.30 7.32 13.56
CA LYS A 352 -4.23 6.37 14.13
C LYS A 352 -4.57 5.24 13.18
N CYS A 353 -4.27 4.03 13.61
CA CYS A 353 -4.79 2.83 12.97
C CYS A 353 -6.21 2.56 13.47
N ILE A 354 -7.19 2.64 12.56
CA ILE A 354 -8.58 2.29 12.88
C ILE A 354 -8.76 0.79 13.17
N CYS A 355 -7.89 -0.05 12.60
CA CYS A 355 -7.90 -1.50 12.77
C CYS A 355 -7.23 -1.99 14.08
N GLY A 356 -6.85 -1.07 14.98
CA GLY A 356 -6.26 -1.38 16.29
C GLY A 356 -4.76 -1.08 16.40
N GLY A 357 -4.22 -1.22 17.63
CA GLY A 357 -2.76 -1.26 17.89
C GLY A 357 -2.12 -0.02 18.54
N TYR A 358 -2.84 1.09 18.75
CA TYR A 358 -2.23 2.35 19.23
C TYR A 358 -1.41 2.20 20.53
N LYS A 359 -1.78 1.25 21.39
CA LYS A 359 -1.12 1.04 22.70
C LYS A 359 0.33 0.56 22.60
N GLN A 360 0.79 0.05 21.45
CA GLN A 360 2.09 -0.60 21.33
C GLN A 360 3.28 0.34 21.06
N LEU A 361 3.04 1.62 20.71
CA LEU A 361 4.11 2.57 20.36
C LEU A 361 4.23 3.79 21.28
N HIS A 362 3.63 3.74 22.47
CA HIS A 362 3.65 4.86 23.43
C HIS A 362 5.07 5.32 23.80
N ASN A 363 6.06 4.42 23.75
CA ASN A 363 7.46 4.70 24.06
C ASN A 363 8.31 5.07 22.82
N MET A 364 7.72 5.18 21.62
CA MET A 364 8.50 5.46 20.41
C MET A 364 9.15 6.85 20.46
N ASN A 365 8.47 7.86 21.02
CA ASN A 365 9.07 9.19 21.21
C ASN A 365 10.26 9.15 22.18
N GLU A 366 10.11 8.50 23.33
CA GLU A 366 11.19 8.35 24.33
C GLU A 366 12.39 7.57 23.75
N PHE A 367 12.10 6.52 22.97
CA PHE A 367 13.10 5.76 22.25
C PHE A 367 13.88 6.65 21.28
N LEU A 368 13.18 7.39 20.42
CA LEU A 368 13.80 8.29 19.45
C LEU A 368 14.59 9.43 20.11
N ASP A 369 14.10 9.99 21.21
CA ASP A 369 14.83 10.99 21.98
C ASP A 369 16.12 10.43 22.57
N SER A 370 16.09 9.18 23.05
CA SER A 370 17.29 8.48 23.48
C SER A 370 18.26 8.24 22.32
N LEU A 371 17.79 7.82 21.15
CA LEU A 371 18.64 7.66 19.96
C LEU A 371 19.31 8.99 19.55
N LYS A 372 18.54 10.09 19.55
CA LYS A 372 19.06 11.43 19.24
C LYS A 372 20.10 11.88 20.26
N LYS A 373 19.83 11.71 21.56
CA LYS A 373 20.77 12.04 22.64
C LYS A 373 22.11 11.32 22.51
N HIS A 374 22.10 10.11 21.99
CA HIS A 374 23.30 9.29 21.77
C HIS A 374 23.91 9.45 20.36
N ASN A 375 23.44 10.40 19.55
CA ASN A 375 23.90 10.64 18.18
C ASN A 375 23.87 9.35 17.33
N ILE A 376 22.78 8.60 17.42
CA ILE A 376 22.54 7.43 16.60
C ILE A 376 22.10 7.87 15.21
N THR A 377 22.87 7.47 14.21
CA THR A 377 22.63 7.71 12.78
C THR A 377 21.94 6.49 12.13
N THR A 378 21.41 6.67 10.93
CA THR A 378 20.73 5.63 10.15
C THR A 378 21.53 4.32 10.02
N ASP A 379 22.84 4.40 9.72
CA ASP A 379 23.71 3.21 9.60
C ASP A 379 23.87 2.45 10.93
N LYS A 380 23.99 3.18 12.05
CA LYS A 380 24.10 2.57 13.38
C LYS A 380 22.80 1.87 13.77
N LEU A 381 21.65 2.52 13.52
CA LEU A 381 20.35 1.93 13.80
C LEU A 381 20.11 0.67 12.95
N TYR A 382 20.45 0.70 11.66
CA TYR A 382 20.45 -0.50 10.82
C TYR A 382 21.36 -1.60 11.37
N LYS A 383 22.60 -1.27 11.79
CA LYS A 383 23.53 -2.23 12.40
C LYS A 383 22.97 -2.85 13.68
N PHE A 384 22.26 -2.10 14.53
CA PHE A 384 21.62 -2.68 15.71
C PHE A 384 20.54 -3.70 15.37
N ILE A 385 19.74 -3.48 14.33
CA ILE A 385 18.77 -4.49 13.84
C ILE A 385 19.50 -5.76 13.43
N ARG A 386 20.63 -5.61 12.71
CA ARG A 386 21.49 -6.74 12.34
C ARG A 386 22.04 -7.44 13.57
N SER A 387 22.55 -6.74 14.57
CA SER A 387 23.05 -7.35 15.81
C SER A 387 21.94 -8.07 16.59
N TYR A 388 20.75 -7.49 16.69
CA TYR A 388 19.59 -8.12 17.32
C TYR A 388 19.23 -9.47 16.68
N ARG A 389 19.30 -9.56 15.33
CA ARG A 389 19.11 -10.82 14.62
C ARG A 389 20.10 -11.92 15.03
N HIS A 390 21.37 -11.57 15.21
CA HIS A 390 22.44 -12.54 15.47
C HIS A 390 22.60 -12.86 16.95
N GLU A 391 22.23 -11.95 17.85
CA GLU A 391 22.48 -12.10 19.28
C GLU A 391 21.23 -12.57 20.02
N VAL A 392 20.04 -12.13 19.60
CA VAL A 392 18.78 -12.45 20.26
C VAL A 392 17.98 -13.44 19.41
N ILE A 393 17.59 -13.04 18.20
CA ILE A 393 16.62 -13.80 17.40
C ILE A 393 17.11 -15.18 16.98
N ILE A 394 18.41 -15.37 16.69
CA ILE A 394 18.93 -16.69 16.28
C ILE A 394 18.79 -17.75 17.39
N ASN A 395 18.74 -17.31 18.65
CA ASN A 395 18.63 -18.16 19.82
C ASN A 395 17.17 -18.41 20.23
N VAL A 396 16.21 -17.78 19.56
CA VAL A 396 14.79 -17.93 19.87
C VAL A 396 14.32 -19.32 19.47
N SER A 397 13.84 -20.07 20.47
CA SER A 397 13.18 -21.35 20.24
C SER A 397 11.83 -21.13 19.54
N LYS A 398 11.36 -22.09 18.74
CA LYS A 398 10.08 -21.98 18.00
C LYS A 398 8.85 -21.77 18.90
N SER A 399 8.98 -21.98 20.22
CA SER A 399 7.89 -21.95 21.19
C SER A 399 7.94 -20.75 22.15
N GLU A 400 8.97 -19.91 22.10
CA GLU A 400 9.16 -18.83 23.09
C GLU A 400 9.36 -17.47 22.42
N PRO A 401 8.96 -16.36 23.08
CA PRO A 401 9.32 -15.02 22.65
C PRO A 401 10.81 -14.74 22.90
N PRO A 402 11.41 -13.73 22.23
CA PRO A 402 12.78 -13.31 22.52
C PRO A 402 12.93 -12.78 23.95
N GLU A 403 14.14 -12.87 24.50
CA GLU A 403 14.46 -12.42 25.86
C GLU A 403 14.22 -10.90 26.08
N CYS A 404 14.28 -10.10 25.03
CA CYS A 404 13.94 -8.67 25.02
C CYS A 404 13.45 -8.24 23.64
N THR A 405 12.71 -7.13 23.57
CA THR A 405 12.26 -6.55 22.29
C THR A 405 13.42 -5.86 21.54
N LEU A 406 13.21 -5.51 20.26
CA LEU A 406 14.23 -4.82 19.46
C LEU A 406 14.57 -3.45 20.06
N MET A 407 13.56 -2.67 20.47
CA MET A 407 13.75 -1.36 21.08
C MET A 407 14.48 -1.47 22.42
N GLU A 408 14.10 -2.44 23.27
CA GLU A 408 14.78 -2.72 24.54
C GLU A 408 16.26 -3.08 24.32
N TYR A 409 16.53 -3.98 23.37
CA TYR A 409 17.89 -4.35 22.98
C TYR A 409 18.72 -3.12 22.57
N ILE A 410 18.17 -2.27 21.69
CA ILE A 410 18.85 -1.05 21.22
C ILE A 410 19.12 -0.09 22.39
N LEU A 411 18.14 0.16 23.25
CA LEU A 411 18.28 1.05 24.41
C LEU A 411 19.36 0.54 25.38
N ASN A 412 19.39 -0.76 25.64
CA ASN A 412 20.41 -1.37 26.49
C ASN A 412 21.81 -1.20 25.87
N ARG A 413 21.96 -1.46 24.56
CA ARG A 413 23.23 -1.29 23.85
C ARG A 413 23.76 0.15 23.92
N ILE A 414 22.93 1.15 23.60
CA ILE A 414 23.38 2.56 23.59
C ILE A 414 23.73 3.05 24.99
N ASN A 415 22.98 2.65 26.02
CA ASN A 415 23.23 3.04 27.41
C ASN A 415 24.52 2.42 27.96
N HIS A 416 24.80 1.15 27.63
CA HIS A 416 26.06 0.50 28.03
C HIS A 416 27.29 1.17 27.40
N HIS A 417 27.24 1.49 26.11
CA HIS A 417 28.33 2.20 25.44
C HIS A 417 28.55 3.61 25.99
N TYR A 418 27.47 4.34 26.30
CA TYR A 418 27.55 5.69 26.85
C TYR A 418 28.14 5.72 28.27
N ASN A 419 27.74 4.79 29.12
CA ASN A 419 28.25 4.69 30.50
C ASN A 419 29.74 4.29 30.54
N HIS A 420 30.21 3.44 29.62
CA HIS A 420 31.64 3.12 29.48
C HIS A 420 32.48 4.31 29.00
N HIS A 421 31.98 5.11 28.05
CA HIS A 421 32.69 6.31 27.59
C HIS A 421 32.76 7.41 28.68
N ASN A 422 31.71 7.58 29.49
CA ASN A 422 31.74 8.55 30.60
C ASN A 422 32.61 8.09 31.76
N HIS A 423 32.68 6.78 32.05
CA HIS A 423 33.64 6.28 33.03
C HIS A 423 35.09 6.45 32.55
N HIS A 424 35.41 6.18 31.28
CA HIS A 424 36.77 6.42 30.77
C HIS A 424 37.15 7.90 30.66
N SER A 425 36.22 8.81 30.39
CA SER A 425 36.53 10.26 30.39
C SER A 425 36.78 10.82 31.80
N HIS A 426 36.12 10.26 32.83
CA HIS A 426 36.39 10.61 34.23
C HIS A 426 37.74 10.08 34.76
N TYR A 427 38.22 8.92 34.28
CA TYR A 427 39.56 8.44 34.63
C TYR A 427 40.67 9.21 33.92
N HIS A 428 40.48 9.64 32.66
CA HIS A 428 41.49 10.45 31.97
C HIS A 428 41.57 11.92 32.41
N HIS A 429 40.58 12.44 33.15
CA HIS A 429 40.69 13.78 33.74
C HIS A 429 41.45 13.80 35.08
N ASN A 430 41.54 12.67 35.79
CA ASN A 430 42.29 12.57 37.04
C ASN A 430 43.79 12.26 36.86
N ASP A 431 44.19 11.66 35.74
CA ASP A 431 45.61 11.37 35.47
C ASP A 431 46.39 12.58 34.91
N ASN A 432 45.69 13.62 34.44
CA ASN A 432 46.32 14.86 33.97
C ASN A 432 46.42 15.97 35.03
N ILE A 433 45.90 15.75 36.25
CA ILE A 433 46.05 16.69 37.37
C ILE A 433 47.26 16.35 38.25
N ASN A 434 47.76 15.11 38.23
CA ASN A 434 48.90 14.68 39.05
C ASN A 434 50.29 14.83 38.42
N ASN A 435 50.39 15.28 37.16
CA ASN A 435 51.68 15.48 36.47
C ASN A 435 52.04 16.96 36.19
N LYS A 436 51.39 17.90 36.87
CA LYS A 436 51.68 19.35 36.77
C LYS A 436 52.15 20.03 38.06
N ASN A 437 52.57 19.26 39.07
CA ASN A 437 53.03 19.78 40.37
C ASN A 437 54.52 19.55 40.69
N ASN A 438 55.35 19.15 39.73
CA ASN A 438 56.80 19.07 39.90
C ASN A 438 57.52 19.82 38.78
N ASN A 439 57.48 21.16 38.84
CA ASN A 439 58.50 22.07 38.32
C ASN A 439 58.03 23.50 38.51
N GLU A 440 58.22 24.07 39.71
CA GLU A 440 58.40 25.51 39.92
C GLU A 440 58.83 25.75 41.38
N ILE A 441 60.11 25.51 41.67
CA ILE A 441 60.82 26.12 42.79
C ILE A 441 62.00 26.88 42.19
N ASN A 442 62.13 28.14 42.62
CA ASN A 442 63.16 29.14 42.29
C ASN A 442 62.78 30.15 41.18
N ASN A 443 62.12 31.24 41.57
CA ASN A 443 62.87 32.49 41.74
C ASN A 443 62.05 33.56 42.49
N SER A 444 62.73 34.15 43.46
CA SER A 444 62.23 35.18 44.35
C SER A 444 62.39 36.59 43.76
N ASN A 445 61.62 37.51 44.33
CA ASN A 445 61.86 38.96 44.44
C ASN A 445 61.58 39.83 43.21
N ASN A 446 60.46 40.58 43.24
CA ASN A 446 60.51 41.95 43.74
C ASN A 446 59.12 42.58 43.87
N ASN A 447 59.03 43.45 44.87
CA ASN A 447 57.86 44.20 45.30
C ASN A 447 57.41 45.28 44.31
N GLN A 448 56.16 45.73 44.57
CA GLN A 448 55.74 47.12 44.71
C GLN A 448 54.86 47.75 43.60
N THR A 449 53.60 47.93 43.99
CA THR A 449 52.78 49.17 43.97
C THR A 449 52.19 49.73 42.67
N ASN A 450 50.91 50.11 42.85
CA ASN A 450 50.19 51.27 42.33
C ASN A 450 49.32 51.12 41.07
N ASN A 451 48.02 51.16 41.37
CA ASN A 451 47.05 52.18 40.96
C ASN A 451 46.64 52.37 39.50
N ASP A 452 45.31 52.40 39.38
CA ASP A 452 44.47 53.35 38.67
C ASP A 452 44.25 53.18 37.15
N ASP A 453 42.97 52.93 36.89
CA ASP A 453 42.10 53.73 36.03
C ASP A 453 42.11 53.57 34.50
N ASN A 454 40.89 53.20 34.07
CA ASN A 454 40.07 53.91 33.09
C ASN A 454 40.33 53.69 31.58
N ASN A 455 39.29 53.08 31.02
CA ASN A 455 38.45 53.61 29.96
C ASN A 455 38.80 53.36 28.49
N THR A 456 37.74 52.83 27.86
CA THR A 456 37.12 53.24 26.60
C THR A 456 37.68 52.78 25.25
N ASN A 457 36.76 52.07 24.60
CA ASN A 457 36.22 52.31 23.26
C ASN A 457 36.95 51.77 22.03
N LYS A 458 36.17 50.90 21.35
CA LYS A 458 35.82 50.94 19.92
C LYS A 458 36.99 51.14 18.95
N THR A 459 37.18 50.22 18.02
CA THR A 459 36.48 50.24 16.71
C THR A 459 36.85 49.02 15.88
N GLU A 460 35.89 48.64 15.04
CA GLU A 460 35.97 47.66 13.96
C GLU A 460 37.07 47.97 12.95
N LYS A 461 37.66 46.93 12.34
CA LYS A 461 37.85 46.85 10.89
C LYS A 461 38.24 45.45 10.42
N LYS A 462 37.61 45.07 9.31
CA LYS A 462 37.85 43.90 8.44
C LYS A 462 39.23 43.95 7.76
N SER A 463 39.81 42.77 7.56
CA SER A 463 40.68 42.37 6.42
C SER A 463 40.76 40.83 6.44
N THR A 464 40.05 40.11 5.56
CA THR A 464 40.52 39.54 4.27
C THR A 464 41.95 39.00 4.25
N SER A 465 42.01 37.69 3.96
CA SER A 465 43.01 36.91 3.21
C SER A 465 44.41 36.75 3.79
N ASP A 466 44.82 35.51 4.05
CA ASP A 466 45.69 34.78 3.11
C ASP A 466 45.95 33.34 3.56
N ASP A 467 46.04 32.48 2.55
CA ASP A 467 46.60 31.14 2.54
C ASP A 467 47.97 31.06 3.24
N ASN A 468 48.22 29.93 3.91
CA ASN A 468 49.46 29.18 3.77
C ASN A 468 49.30 27.81 4.41
N GLY A 469 49.33 26.77 3.57
CA GLY A 469 49.62 25.41 4.02
C GLY A 469 51.09 25.28 4.41
N ILE A 470 51.36 24.33 5.30
CA ILE A 470 52.59 23.52 5.35
C ILE A 470 52.24 22.21 6.06
N ASP A 471 52.58 21.13 5.37
CA ASP A 471 52.66 19.75 5.85
C ASP A 471 53.54 19.60 7.10
N ASN A 472 53.15 18.70 8.00
CA ASN A 472 53.86 17.43 8.21
C ASN A 472 53.31 16.63 9.42
N ASN A 473 52.74 15.47 9.07
CA ASN A 473 53.24 14.15 9.48
C ASN A 473 53.17 13.68 10.96
N ILE A 474 52.58 12.47 11.11
CA ILE A 474 53.00 11.32 11.94
C ILE A 474 52.06 10.88 13.10
N LYS A 475 51.63 9.60 12.97
CA LYS A 475 51.15 8.60 13.97
C LYS A 475 49.80 8.90 14.63
N GLY A 476 48.81 8.01 14.64
CA GLY A 476 48.83 6.55 14.67
C GLY A 476 48.18 6.11 15.98
N SER A 477 46.91 5.68 15.92
CA SER A 477 46.27 4.85 16.95
C SER A 477 44.97 4.27 16.38
N GLU A 478 45.09 3.06 15.86
CA GLU A 478 43.99 2.10 15.71
C GLU A 478 43.41 1.78 17.08
N ASN A 479 42.08 1.63 17.18
CA ASN A 479 41.42 0.92 18.26
C ASN A 479 40.13 0.27 17.73
N GLU A 480 40.29 -1.02 17.43
CA GLU A 480 39.37 -2.15 17.64
C GLU A 480 37.85 -1.89 17.53
N LEU A 481 37.33 -2.07 16.31
CA LEU A 481 36.02 -2.64 16.07
C LEU A 481 36.25 -3.99 15.40
N GLY A 482 35.73 -5.06 16.00
CA GLY A 482 35.96 -6.44 15.58
C GLY A 482 35.75 -6.64 14.07
N ASN A 483 36.78 -7.20 13.44
CA ASN A 483 36.74 -7.68 12.07
C ASN A 483 35.67 -8.76 11.93
N TYR A 484 34.54 -8.41 11.30
CA TYR A 484 33.71 -9.40 10.63
C TYR A 484 34.22 -9.53 9.19
N SER A 485 34.70 -10.72 8.87
CA SER A 485 35.13 -11.11 7.53
C SER A 485 34.02 -10.85 6.51
N ASN A 486 34.35 -10.07 5.49
CA ASN A 486 33.61 -10.02 4.22
C ASN A 486 33.81 -11.36 3.49
N GLU A 487 32.99 -12.34 3.83
CA GLU A 487 32.72 -13.48 2.96
C GLU A 487 31.20 -13.49 2.75
N ASP A 488 30.80 -12.88 1.63
CA ASP A 488 29.60 -13.15 0.82
C ASP A 488 29.24 -11.90 0.00
N ASP A 489 30.24 -11.36 -0.70
CA ASP A 489 30.05 -10.48 -1.85
C ASP A 489 30.25 -11.33 -3.10
N ASN A 490 29.16 -11.94 -3.58
CA ASN A 490 28.85 -12.30 -4.97
C ASN A 490 27.74 -13.36 -4.97
N TYR A 491 26.56 -13.03 -5.49
CA TYR A 491 25.70 -13.88 -6.35
C TYR A 491 24.32 -13.22 -6.51
N TYR A 492 24.21 -12.31 -7.47
CA TYR A 492 23.00 -12.20 -8.29
C TYR A 492 23.46 -12.47 -9.72
N SER A 493 23.49 -13.74 -10.09
CA SER A 493 23.53 -14.15 -11.49
C SER A 493 22.21 -14.86 -11.78
N ASP A 494 21.44 -14.30 -12.69
CA ASP A 494 20.37 -15.01 -13.35
C ASP A 494 20.99 -16.20 -14.13
N GLU A 495 20.72 -17.42 -13.69
CA GLU A 495 20.77 -18.59 -14.58
C GLU A 495 19.52 -19.45 -14.34
N ASP A 496 18.69 -19.50 -15.38
CA ASP A 496 17.59 -20.43 -15.54
C ASP A 496 18.08 -21.89 -15.59
N SER A 497 17.23 -22.76 -15.04
CA SER A 497 17.07 -24.21 -15.32
C SER A 497 18.01 -25.21 -14.61
N LYS A 498 17.45 -25.90 -13.60
CA LYS A 498 17.07 -27.32 -13.70
C LYS A 498 16.35 -27.80 -12.44
N ASP A 499 15.23 -28.50 -12.68
CA ASP A 499 14.40 -29.20 -11.72
C ASP A 499 15.18 -29.95 -10.63
N SER A 500 14.83 -29.69 -9.37
CA SER A 500 14.82 -30.72 -8.35
C SER A 500 13.53 -30.58 -7.55
N THR A 501 12.65 -31.56 -7.73
CA THR A 501 11.38 -31.76 -7.05
C THR A 501 11.52 -31.62 -5.53
N CYS A 502 10.93 -30.56 -4.97
CA CYS A 502 10.39 -30.56 -3.63
C CYS A 502 8.94 -30.07 -3.72
N SER A 503 8.00 -31.01 -3.59
CA SER A 503 6.58 -30.74 -3.57
C SER A 503 6.24 -29.99 -2.27
N SER A 504 6.10 -28.68 -2.34
CA SER A 504 5.33 -27.90 -1.38
C SER A 504 4.16 -27.28 -2.12
N ASN A 505 2.99 -27.89 -1.93
CA ASN A 505 1.71 -27.36 -2.39
C ASN A 505 1.47 -26.00 -1.71
N GLU A 506 1.72 -24.90 -2.42
CA GLU A 506 1.13 -23.60 -2.11
C GLU A 506 -0.33 -23.64 -2.58
N LYS A 507 -1.22 -24.06 -1.68
CA LYS A 507 -2.64 -23.75 -1.79
C LYS A 507 -2.86 -22.40 -1.15
N ASP A 508 -3.08 -21.41 -2.01
CA ASP A 508 -3.63 -20.12 -1.61
C ASP A 508 -4.93 -20.33 -0.83
N MET A 509 -5.02 -19.61 0.29
CA MET A 509 -6.03 -19.78 1.33
C MET A 509 -7.39 -19.23 0.87
N TYR A 510 -8.14 -20.06 0.14
CA TYR A 510 -9.61 -19.97 0.01
C TYR A 510 -10.25 -21.25 0.53
N ASP A 511 -10.14 -21.53 1.83
CA ASP A 511 -11.08 -22.41 2.52
C ASP A 511 -10.89 -22.33 4.04
N THR A 512 -11.89 -21.82 4.77
CA THR A 512 -12.03 -22.08 6.21
C THR A 512 -13.51 -22.21 6.54
N SER A 513 -14.00 -23.43 6.41
CA SER A 513 -15.14 -23.91 7.18
C SER A 513 -14.74 -24.03 8.66
N TYR A 514 -15.44 -23.30 9.52
CA TYR A 514 -15.26 -23.37 10.97
C TYR A 514 -15.99 -24.60 11.53
N SER A 515 -15.23 -25.49 12.18
CA SER A 515 -15.78 -26.56 13.03
C SER A 515 -16.10 -26.02 14.42
N ASN A 516 -17.39 -25.99 14.77
CA ASN A 516 -17.86 -25.76 16.13
C ASN A 516 -17.44 -26.91 17.05
N LYS A 517 -16.92 -26.56 18.23
CA LYS A 517 -16.89 -27.43 19.41
C LYS A 517 -18.15 -27.15 20.22
N GLU A 518 -19.08 -28.09 20.22
CA GLU A 518 -20.04 -28.26 21.31
C GLU A 518 -19.92 -29.69 21.82
N GLU A 519 -19.88 -29.80 23.14
CA GLU A 519 -19.74 -31.03 23.93
C GLU A 519 -21.06 -31.81 24.00
N GLU A 520 -20.90 -33.13 24.06
CA GLU A 520 -21.77 -34.14 24.71
C GLU A 520 -23.25 -34.27 24.29
N GLU A 521 -23.59 -35.39 23.63
CA GLU A 521 -24.35 -36.48 24.25
C GLU A 521 -24.44 -37.74 23.36
N ASN A 522 -24.63 -38.87 24.03
CA ASN A 522 -24.47 -40.25 23.58
C ASN A 522 -25.51 -40.75 22.54
N GLY A 523 -25.11 -41.74 21.73
CA GLY A 523 -25.94 -42.95 21.53
C GLY A 523 -26.16 -43.47 20.10
N TYR A 524 -25.41 -44.53 19.77
CA TYR A 524 -25.78 -45.74 19.01
C TYR A 524 -26.28 -45.70 17.55
N ASN A 525 -25.58 -46.52 16.73
CA ASN A 525 -26.08 -47.37 15.61
C ASN A 525 -26.64 -46.65 14.36
N THR A 526 -26.39 -47.04 13.10
CA THR A 526 -26.08 -48.35 12.48
C THR A 526 -25.61 -48.14 11.03
N ASN A 527 -24.91 -49.15 10.51
CA ASN A 527 -24.63 -49.51 9.11
C ASN A 527 -25.58 -48.94 8.03
N ASP A 528 -25.03 -48.58 6.86
CA ASP A 528 -25.02 -49.43 5.66
C ASP A 528 -24.28 -48.73 4.50
N GLY A 529 -23.46 -49.49 3.78
CA GLY A 529 -22.63 -48.99 2.66
C GLY A 529 -23.35 -49.01 1.32
N TYR A 530 -22.71 -48.49 0.28
CA TYR A 530 -22.76 -49.00 -1.10
C TYR A 530 -21.60 -48.40 -1.91
N ASN A 531 -20.79 -49.29 -2.50
CA ASN A 531 -19.80 -49.02 -3.55
C ASN A 531 -20.46 -49.11 -4.93
N ALA A 532 -20.06 -48.27 -5.87
CA ALA A 532 -20.06 -48.50 -7.33
C ALA A 532 -19.30 -47.34 -7.98
N GLU A 533 -18.07 -47.53 -8.44
CA GLU A 533 -17.62 -48.05 -9.75
C GLU A 533 -17.20 -46.94 -10.72
N GLU A 534 -15.90 -46.97 -11.01
CA GLU A 534 -15.15 -46.16 -11.97
C GLU A 534 -15.54 -46.52 -13.41
N ASN A 535 -15.54 -45.52 -14.30
CA ASN A 535 -15.44 -45.75 -15.73
C ASN A 535 -14.41 -44.80 -16.34
N ASP A 536 -13.26 -45.38 -16.67
CA ASP A 536 -12.24 -44.84 -17.56
C ASP A 536 -12.78 -44.80 -19.01
N ASN A 537 -12.53 -43.72 -19.73
CA ASN A 537 -12.28 -43.81 -21.17
C ASN A 537 -11.42 -42.65 -21.67
N LYS A 538 -10.18 -43.00 -22.02
CA LYS A 538 -9.24 -42.22 -22.82
C LYS A 538 -9.67 -42.21 -24.29
N ASN A 539 -9.51 -41.07 -24.97
CA ASN A 539 -9.12 -41.08 -26.37
C ASN A 539 -8.18 -39.92 -26.70
N LYS A 540 -7.01 -40.29 -27.23
CA LYS A 540 -6.00 -39.47 -27.90
C LYS A 540 -6.37 -39.29 -29.38
N LEU A 541 -5.62 -38.39 -30.04
CA LEU A 541 -5.30 -38.22 -31.47
C LEU A 541 -5.83 -36.87 -32.00
N VAL A 542 -5.15 -36.07 -32.82
CA VAL A 542 -3.81 -36.04 -33.43
C VAL A 542 -3.63 -34.60 -33.98
N MET A 543 -2.40 -34.08 -33.94
CA MET A 543 -1.99 -32.83 -34.59
C MET A 543 -1.79 -33.03 -36.11
N GLY A 544 -2.20 -32.05 -36.91
CA GLY A 544 -1.85 -31.92 -38.33
C GLY A 544 -1.84 -30.44 -38.74
N ASN A 545 -0.69 -29.99 -39.23
CA ASN A 545 -0.39 -28.63 -39.72
C ASN A 545 -0.67 -28.49 -41.23
N GLU A 546 -0.55 -27.24 -41.69
CA GLU A 546 -0.34 -26.76 -43.08
C GLU A 546 -1.62 -26.73 -43.94
N ASP A 547 -2.05 -25.64 -44.62
CA ASP A 547 -1.32 -24.68 -45.46
C ASP A 547 -2.19 -23.43 -45.83
N ASP A 548 -1.51 -22.45 -46.44
CA ASP A 548 -1.89 -21.08 -46.80
C ASP A 548 -2.89 -20.87 -47.98
N GLU A 549 -3.30 -19.59 -48.13
CA GLU A 549 -3.47 -18.79 -49.38
C GLU A 549 -4.87 -18.25 -49.83
N ASN A 550 -4.87 -16.91 -49.97
CA ASN A 550 -5.45 -16.05 -51.03
C ASN A 550 -6.82 -15.32 -50.93
N GLU A 551 -6.69 -14.00 -50.71
CA GLU A 551 -7.15 -12.82 -51.49
C GLU A 551 -8.57 -12.66 -52.09
N LYS A 552 -9.18 -11.51 -51.71
CA LYS A 552 -9.85 -10.44 -52.51
C LYS A 552 -10.79 -10.81 -53.69
N ASN A 553 -12.06 -10.36 -53.64
CA ASN A 553 -12.55 -9.13 -54.32
C ASN A 553 -14.11 -8.99 -54.36
N LYS A 554 -14.52 -7.72 -54.24
CA LYS A 554 -15.72 -6.98 -54.69
C LYS A 554 -16.81 -7.65 -55.56
N GLY A 555 -18.07 -7.23 -55.36
CA GLY A 555 -19.09 -7.26 -56.43
C GLY A 555 -20.56 -7.06 -56.02
N ASP A 556 -20.93 -5.80 -55.86
CA ASP A 556 -22.25 -5.14 -56.03
C ASP A 556 -23.46 -5.81 -56.75
N ILE A 557 -24.66 -5.54 -56.19
CA ILE A 557 -25.89 -4.99 -56.82
C ILE A 557 -27.04 -5.89 -57.39
N ASN A 558 -28.26 -5.47 -57.00
CA ASN A 558 -29.65 -5.61 -57.56
C ASN A 558 -30.53 -6.80 -57.12
N ASN A 559 -31.61 -6.57 -56.35
CA ASN A 559 -32.94 -5.98 -56.65
C ASN A 559 -33.87 -6.86 -57.52
N TYR A 560 -34.97 -7.36 -56.95
CA TYR A 560 -36.39 -7.03 -57.27
C TYR A 560 -37.37 -8.10 -56.70
N ASN A 561 -38.33 -7.65 -55.87
CA ASN A 561 -39.79 -7.88 -55.90
C ASN A 561 -40.36 -9.31 -56.19
N ASN A 562 -41.46 -9.80 -55.63
CA ASN A 562 -42.70 -9.15 -55.16
C ASN A 562 -43.69 -10.23 -54.61
N ARG A 563 -44.70 -9.77 -53.83
CA ARG A 563 -46.12 -10.23 -53.78
C ARG A 563 -46.44 -11.60 -53.14
N ASN A 564 -47.59 -11.83 -52.47
CA ASN A 564 -48.71 -11.02 -51.97
C ASN A 564 -49.70 -11.96 -51.23
N ASN A 565 -50.67 -11.35 -50.53
CA ASN A 565 -52.03 -11.81 -50.13
C ASN A 565 -52.18 -12.34 -48.70
N ILE A 566 -52.89 -11.68 -47.76
CA ILE A 566 -54.27 -11.10 -47.67
C ILE A 566 -55.31 -12.10 -47.17
N SER A 567 -55.97 -11.72 -46.06
CA SER A 567 -57.36 -12.01 -45.60
C SER A 567 -57.39 -11.66 -44.09
N ARG A 568 -58.01 -10.62 -43.51
CA ARG A 568 -59.31 -9.92 -43.58
C ARG A 568 -60.55 -10.76 -43.24
N ASN A 569 -61.16 -10.46 -42.09
CA ASN A 569 -62.59 -10.10 -41.86
C ASN A 569 -62.80 -9.90 -40.34
N ASN A 570 -63.22 -8.71 -39.87
CA ASN A 570 -64.61 -8.23 -39.65
C ASN A 570 -65.28 -8.97 -38.46
N GLU A 571 -66.00 -8.36 -37.53
CA GLU A 571 -66.82 -7.14 -37.47
C GLU A 571 -67.28 -6.89 -36.01
N ASP A 572 -67.60 -5.63 -35.69
CA ASP A 572 -68.67 -5.12 -34.78
C ASP A 572 -68.70 -5.54 -33.28
N GLY A 573 -69.05 -4.70 -32.30
CA GLY A 573 -69.56 -3.33 -32.27
C GLY A 573 -69.92 -2.92 -30.82
N GLU A 574 -70.09 -1.60 -30.64
CA GLU A 574 -70.90 -0.87 -29.64
C GLU A 574 -70.61 -0.97 -28.11
N LYS A 575 -70.16 0.16 -27.53
CA LYS A 575 -70.85 1.06 -26.56
C LYS A 575 -71.31 0.42 -25.24
N ASN A 576 -70.73 0.86 -24.11
CA ASN A 576 -71.38 1.82 -23.22
C ASN A 576 -70.53 2.19 -21.99
N THR A 577 -70.76 3.43 -21.59
CA THR A 577 -70.46 4.17 -20.36
C THR A 577 -70.58 3.42 -19.04
N GLY A 578 -69.79 3.82 -18.04
CA GLY A 578 -70.05 3.55 -16.63
C GLY A 578 -68.96 4.08 -15.71
N ASP A 579 -69.11 5.34 -15.29
CA ASP A 579 -68.49 5.89 -14.07
C ASP A 579 -68.87 5.03 -12.84
N ASN A 580 -67.93 4.82 -11.91
CA ASN A 580 -68.12 5.10 -10.48
C ASN A 580 -66.87 4.79 -9.64
N GLU A 581 -66.42 5.85 -8.97
CA GLU A 581 -65.79 5.96 -7.65
C GLU A 581 -65.61 4.67 -6.82
N LYS A 582 -64.37 4.41 -6.38
CA LYS A 582 -63.88 4.79 -5.03
C LYS A 582 -62.38 4.52 -4.87
#